data_AF-A0A542EBM6-F1
#
_entry.id   AF-A0A542EBM6-F1
#
_cell.length_a   1.000
_cell.length_b   1.000
_cell.length_c   1.000
_cell.angle_alpha   90.00
_cell.angle_beta   90.00
_cell.angle_gamma   90.00
#
_symmetry.space_group_name_H-M   'P 1'
#
loop_
_entity.id
_entity.type
_entity.pdbx_description
1 polymer ?
#
loop_
_entity_poly.entity_id
_entity_poly.type
_entity_poly.pdbx_seq_one_letter_code
_entity_poly.pdbx_strand_id
1 'polypeptide(L)' 'MRIWSVHPAQLDRAALASCWRETLLAQSVLAGRTKGYTRHPQLQRWRATPEPLAAHPMLELVDGGIEPWEIVK' A
#
# COMPACT_ATOMS: atom_id res chain seq x y z
N MET A 1 -8.27 5.33 -7.37
CA MET A 1 -7.42 4.25 -6.84
C MET A 1 -7.43 3.13 -7.86
N ARG A 2 -6.32 2.87 -8.52
CA ARG A 2 -6.20 1.88 -9.58
C ARG A 2 -4.82 1.24 -9.51
N ILE A 3 -4.66 0.32 -8.57
CA ILE A 3 -3.45 -0.50 -8.42
C ILE A 3 -3.30 -1.34 -9.69
N TRP A 4 -2.12 -1.24 -10.29
CA TRP A 4 -1.78 -1.93 -11.52
C TRP A 4 -1.39 -3.37 -11.19
N SER A 5 -1.77 -4.32 -12.05
CA SER A 5 -1.39 -5.73 -11.92
C SER A 5 -0.13 -6.09 -12.74
N VAL A 6 0.68 -5.10 -13.11
CA VAL A 6 1.89 -5.26 -13.95
C VAL A 6 3.13 -5.36 -13.07
N HIS A 7 4.17 -6.05 -13.56
CA HIS A 7 5.41 -6.22 -12.82
C HIS A 7 6.09 -4.85 -12.64
N PRO A 8 6.67 -4.54 -11.45
CA PRO A 8 7.30 -3.23 -11.19
C PRO A 8 8.39 -2.85 -12.18
N ALA A 9 9.14 -3.83 -12.71
CA ALA A 9 10.16 -3.61 -13.74
C ALA A 9 9.60 -3.05 -15.08
N GLN A 10 8.28 -3.10 -15.29
CA GLN A 10 7.61 -2.56 -16.47
C GLN A 10 7.07 -1.15 -16.24
N LEU A 11 7.19 -0.61 -15.01
CA LEU A 11 6.70 0.70 -14.65
C LEU A 11 7.83 1.74 -14.74
N ASP A 12 7.54 2.88 -15.33
CA ASP A 12 8.41 4.04 -15.21
C ASP A 12 8.39 4.61 -13.78
N ARG A 13 9.29 5.56 -13.50
CA ARG A 13 9.40 6.20 -12.18
C ARG A 13 8.07 6.83 -11.72
N ALA A 14 7.32 7.45 -12.63
CA ALA A 14 6.07 8.13 -12.28
C ALA A 14 4.98 7.11 -11.92
N ALA A 15 4.90 6.01 -12.65
CA ALA A 15 3.96 4.93 -12.41
C ALA A 15 4.30 4.17 -11.12
N LEU A 16 5.58 3.96 -10.81
CA LEU A 16 6.04 3.42 -9.51
C LEU A 16 5.60 4.33 -8.36
N ALA A 17 5.84 5.64 -8.46
CA ALA A 17 5.43 6.61 -7.43
C ALA A 17 3.90 6.71 -7.28
N SER A 18 3.15 6.53 -8.37
CA SER A 18 1.69 6.46 -8.33
C SER A 18 1.21 5.20 -7.60
N CYS A 19 1.77 4.03 -7.96
CA CYS A 19 1.47 2.75 -7.33
C CYS A 19 1.73 2.79 -5.81
N TRP A 20 2.85 3.42 -5.41
CA TRP A 20 3.18 3.67 -4.02
C TRP A 20 2.10 4.46 -3.28
N ARG A 21 1.70 5.63 -3.81
CA ARG A 21 0.68 6.48 -3.17
C ARG A 21 -0.67 5.79 -3.03
N GLU A 22 -1.05 4.99 -4.04
CA GLU A 22 -2.30 4.23 -3.98
C GLU A 22 -2.26 3.10 -2.97
N THR A 23 -1.10 2.45 -2.80
CA THR A 23 -0.87 1.45 -1.76
C THR A 23 -0.99 2.06 -0.36
N LEU A 24 -0.37 3.22 -0.11
CA LEU A 24 -0.51 3.94 1.17
C LEU A 24 -1.97 4.35 1.45
N LEU A 25 -2.70 4.74 0.40
CA LEU A 25 -4.13 5.01 0.51
C LEU A 25 -4.90 3.72 0.87
N ALA A 26 -4.59 2.59 0.24
CA ALA A 26 -5.17 1.28 0.56
C ALA A 26 -5.00 0.93 2.04
N GLN A 27 -3.76 1.01 2.54
CA GLN A 27 -3.43 0.75 3.95
C GLN A 27 -4.21 1.68 4.89
N SER A 28 -4.30 2.97 4.55
CA SER A 28 -5.05 3.93 5.35
C SER A 28 -6.56 3.65 5.36
N VAL A 29 -7.11 3.19 4.23
CA VAL A 29 -8.52 2.76 4.16
C VAL A 29 -8.74 1.49 4.99
N LEU A 30 -7.84 0.50 4.90
CA LEU A 30 -7.93 -0.74 5.67
C LEU A 30 -7.74 -0.54 7.16
N ALA A 31 -6.91 0.44 7.56
CA ALA A 31 -6.73 0.87 8.93
C ALA A 31 -7.86 1.78 9.46
N GLY A 32 -8.92 2.03 8.66
CA GLY A 32 -10.07 2.84 9.07
C GLY A 32 -9.78 4.34 9.21
N ARG A 33 -8.66 4.83 8.65
CA ARG A 33 -8.23 6.23 8.76
C ARG A 33 -8.85 7.15 7.72
N THR A 34 -9.62 6.63 6.77
CA THR A 34 -10.25 7.41 5.69
C THR A 34 -11.76 7.32 5.70
N LYS A 35 -12.43 8.39 5.25
CA LYS A 35 -13.88 8.40 5.01
C LYS A 35 -14.25 7.96 3.58
N GLY A 36 -13.35 8.16 2.61
CA GLY A 36 -13.54 7.81 1.21
C GLY A 36 -12.88 6.48 0.81
N TYR A 37 -13.28 5.96 -0.36
CA TYR A 37 -12.72 4.75 -1.00
C TYR A 37 -12.90 3.42 -0.24
N THR A 38 -13.66 3.39 0.86
CA THR A 38 -13.88 2.19 1.71
C THR A 38 -14.52 1.00 0.97
N ARG A 39 -15.33 1.28 -0.05
CA ARG A 39 -16.03 0.28 -0.88
C ARG A 39 -15.33 -0.03 -2.21
N HIS A 40 -14.07 0.35 -2.36
CA HIS A 40 -13.37 0.16 -3.62
C HIS A 40 -13.17 -1.34 -3.93
N PRO A 41 -13.51 -1.84 -5.14
CA PRO A 41 -13.42 -3.26 -5.49
C PRO A 41 -12.03 -3.84 -5.27
N GLN A 42 -11.00 -3.04 -5.49
CA GLN A 42 -9.62 -3.48 -5.38
C GLN A 42 -9.18 -3.80 -3.93
N LEU A 43 -9.87 -3.24 -2.92
CA LEU A 43 -9.64 -3.57 -1.52
C LEU A 43 -10.09 -4.99 -1.19
N GLN A 44 -10.96 -5.61 -1.99
CA GLN A 44 -11.35 -7.01 -1.79
C GLN A 44 -10.13 -7.93 -1.88
N ARG A 45 -9.24 -7.70 -2.86
CA ARG A 45 -7.99 -8.46 -3.01
C ARG A 45 -7.08 -8.30 -1.80
N TRP A 46 -6.99 -7.10 -1.26
CA TRP A 46 -6.19 -6.81 -0.07
C TRP A 46 -6.76 -7.49 1.17
N ARG A 47 -8.07 -7.39 1.39
CA ARG A 47 -8.76 -8.07 2.49
C ARG A 47 -8.67 -9.60 2.41
N ALA A 48 -8.46 -10.16 1.22
CA ALA A 48 -8.28 -11.58 1.01
C ALA A 48 -6.85 -12.08 1.30
N THR A 49 -5.87 -11.18 1.46
CA THR A 49 -4.51 -11.58 1.87
C THR A 49 -4.45 -11.84 3.38
N PRO A 50 -3.58 -12.76 3.85
CA PRO A 50 -3.42 -13.05 5.28
C PRO A 50 -3.06 -11.81 6.11
N GLU A 51 -2.28 -10.90 5.53
CA GLU A 51 -1.86 -9.65 6.17
C GLU A 51 -2.19 -8.44 5.25
N PRO A 52 -3.45 -7.96 5.26
CA PRO A 52 -3.91 -6.90 4.38
C PRO A 52 -3.13 -5.58 4.51
N LEU A 53 -2.54 -5.32 5.67
CA LEU A 53 -1.73 -4.11 5.90
C LEU A 53 -0.28 -4.27 5.42
N ALA A 54 0.24 -5.50 5.38
CA ALA A 54 1.56 -5.83 4.86
C ALA A 54 1.58 -6.08 3.34
N ALA A 55 0.42 -6.15 2.70
CA ALA A 55 0.29 -6.42 1.27
C ALA A 55 0.85 -5.27 0.42
N HIS A 56 2.14 -5.32 0.07
CA HIS A 56 2.73 -4.51 -1.00
C HIS A 56 3.44 -5.41 -2.02
N PRO A 57 3.07 -5.40 -3.31
CA PRO A 57 3.71 -6.24 -4.34
C PRO A 57 5.15 -5.82 -4.71
N MET A 58 5.77 -4.91 -3.95
CA MET A 58 7.11 -4.36 -4.23
C MET A 58 7.96 -4.17 -2.98
N LEU A 59 7.39 -4.37 -1.79
CA LEU A 59 8.12 -4.32 -0.54
C LEU A 59 8.05 -5.71 0.08
N GLU A 60 9.20 -6.18 0.55
CA GLU A 60 9.22 -7.23 1.53
C GLU A 60 9.03 -6.59 2.90
N LEU A 61 8.19 -7.19 3.75
CA LEU A 61 8.16 -6.81 5.15
C LEU A 61 9.48 -7.30 5.76
N VAL A 62 10.38 -6.35 6.04
CA VAL A 62 11.62 -6.63 6.77
C VAL A 62 11.36 -6.31 8.23
N ASP A 63 11.65 -7.26 9.11
CA ASP A 63 11.52 -7.06 10.55
C ASP A 63 12.58 -6.04 11.00
N GLY A 64 12.12 -4.87 11.43
CA GLY A 64 12.96 -3.72 11.78
C GLY A 64 12.23 -2.86 12.81
N GLY A 65 12.95 -2.39 13.82
CA GLY A 65 12.41 -1.44 14.79
C GLY A 65 12.10 -0.09 14.14
N ILE A 66 11.26 0.72 14.78
CA ILE A 66 11.11 2.13 14.40
C ILE A 66 12.41 2.85 14.78
N GLU A 67 13.10 3.39 13.80
CA GLU A 67 14.36 4.09 14.01
C GLU A 67 14.11 5.47 14.67
N PRO A 68 15.04 5.98 15.50
CA PRO A 68 14.85 7.24 16.22
C PRO A 68 14.54 8.46 15.34
N TRP A 69 14.95 8.43 14.07
CA TRP A 69 14.70 9.48 13.09
C TRP A 69 13.34 9.35 12.38
N GLU A 70 12.66 8.20 12.48
CA GLU A 70 11.30 7.96 11.95
C GLU A 70 10.22 8.50 12.88
N ILE A 71 10.56 8.77 14.15
CA ILE A 71 9.67 9.40 15.12
C ILE A 71 9.61 10.90 14.80
N VAL A 72 8.52 11.34 14.19
CA VAL A 72 8.22 12.77 14.04
C VAL A 72 7.91 13.32 15.44
N LYS A 73 8.72 14.30 15.89
CA LYS A 73 8.53 15.01 17.17
C LYS A 73 7.18 15.71 17.26
#